data_AF-A0A925NFS4-F1
#
_entry.id   AF-A0A925NFS4-F1
#
_cell.length_a   1.000
_cell.length_b   1.000
_cell.length_c   1.000
_cell.angle_alpha   90.00
_cell.angle_beta   90.00
_cell.angle_gamma   90.00
#
_symmetry.space_group_name_H-M   'P 1'
#
loop_
_entity.id
_entity.type
_entity.pdbx_description
1 polymer ?
#
loop_
_entity_poly.entity_id
_entity_poly.type
_entity_poly.pdbx_seq_one_letter_code
_entity_poly.pdbx_strand_id
1 'polypeptide(L)'
;MVKFSNLNVLEGLGYSRVCEISDEEIWEHLVTPMTQAILGRILRKDPPKLMETVAGRFPGDEVTNLNNHSLYGGQPGYVRFPYLYSFWKTRNGAVVFKRDRLKFEVFCWFGDVDKNRGELIFKAGLRDRRFDGTIQANDCALLDFPYDDPVLSRPIKAGLKSVELSVYGFMPGSRVSEGDGDQEFESFIQQPFQFLDRPEKFMTLFNRAWKGRRAPGQYAKPIADVSDVVLAGFEKLAADYGFDILEAAPSHYHVAKWVLDNEYQFAYEEDRTTFGAFHNGLEKIRSTGTPLTRQQQSWVCVLQSLKPVELTPSELRLAGPIWPQDNISKRCLWLYKPLTEAAKKLKAL
;
A
#
# COMPACT_ATOMS: atom_id res chain seq x y z
N MET A 1 -17.80 -21.26 34.70
CA MET A 1 -17.03 -21.42 33.44
C MET A 1 -17.92 -22.19 32.48
N VAL A 2 -18.64 -21.49 31.59
CA VAL A 2 -19.46 -22.16 30.58
C VAL A 2 -18.50 -22.75 29.56
N LYS A 3 -18.34 -24.08 29.57
CA LYS A 3 -17.63 -24.78 28.50
C LYS A 3 -18.54 -24.74 27.27
N PHE A 4 -18.12 -24.00 26.25
CA PHE A 4 -18.77 -24.03 24.95
C PHE A 4 -18.63 -25.44 24.38
N SER A 5 -19.70 -26.22 24.48
CA SER A 5 -19.86 -27.53 23.86
C SER A 5 -20.09 -27.31 22.37
N ASN A 6 -19.09 -27.64 21.55
CA ASN A 6 -19.12 -27.62 20.08
C ASN A 6 -19.90 -26.45 19.46
N LEU A 7 -19.35 -25.26 19.59
CA LEU A 7 -19.61 -24.22 18.62
C LEU A 7 -18.52 -24.32 17.57
N ASN A 8 -18.92 -24.32 16.30
CA ASN A 8 -18.05 -24.00 15.18
C ASN A 8 -17.68 -22.51 15.25
N VAL A 9 -17.14 -22.06 16.39
CA VAL A 9 -16.83 -20.66 16.69
C VAL A 9 -15.87 -20.15 15.62
N LEU A 10 -14.97 -20.97 15.09
CA LEU A 10 -14.02 -20.58 14.05
C LEU A 10 -14.69 -20.33 12.68
N GLU A 11 -15.69 -21.12 12.28
CA GLU A 11 -16.56 -20.83 11.12
C GLU A 11 -17.48 -19.62 11.37
N GLY A 12 -17.98 -19.47 12.61
CA GLY A 12 -18.82 -18.35 13.04
C GLY A 12 -18.07 -17.03 13.29
N LEU A 13 -16.75 -17.08 13.48
CA LEU A 13 -15.83 -15.93 13.65
C LEU A 13 -15.32 -15.39 12.30
N GLY A 14 -15.54 -16.12 11.20
CA GLY A 14 -15.39 -15.59 9.84
C GLY A 14 -13.96 -15.21 9.43
N TYR A 15 -13.00 -16.13 9.53
CA TYR A 15 -11.69 -15.97 8.90
C TYR A 15 -11.85 -15.68 7.39
N SER A 16 -11.16 -14.66 6.88
CA SER A 16 -11.12 -14.40 5.44
C SER A 16 -10.27 -15.46 4.73
N ARG A 17 -10.62 -15.81 3.49
CA ARG A 17 -9.79 -16.66 2.63
C ARG A 17 -8.40 -16.10 2.37
N VAL A 18 -8.18 -14.80 2.58
CA VAL A 18 -6.84 -14.20 2.56
C VAL A 18 -5.89 -14.91 3.54
N CYS A 19 -6.37 -15.37 4.70
CA CYS A 19 -5.52 -16.04 5.69
C CYS A 19 -5.17 -17.50 5.32
N GLU A 20 -5.84 -18.08 4.33
CA GLU A 20 -5.59 -19.44 3.83
C GLU A 20 -4.43 -19.49 2.82
N ILE A 21 -4.01 -18.33 2.30
CA ILE A 21 -2.85 -18.21 1.41
C ILE A 21 -1.60 -18.60 2.18
N SER A 22 -0.80 -19.54 1.67
CA SER A 22 0.41 -20.00 2.36
C SER A 22 1.59 -19.02 2.21
N ASP A 23 2.59 -19.15 3.10
CA ASP A 23 3.83 -18.39 2.98
C ASP A 23 4.58 -18.77 1.68
N GLU A 24 4.52 -20.05 1.28
CA GLU A 24 5.07 -20.57 0.03
C GLU A 24 4.45 -19.92 -1.20
N GLU A 25 3.12 -19.84 -1.29
CA GLU A 25 2.42 -19.21 -2.42
C GLU A 25 2.72 -17.72 -2.51
N ILE A 26 2.86 -17.02 -1.37
CA ILE A 26 3.27 -15.61 -1.38
C ILE A 26 4.70 -15.44 -1.84
N TRP A 27 5.60 -16.28 -1.35
CA TRP A 27 6.99 -16.26 -1.80
C TRP A 27 7.09 -16.51 -3.30
N GLU A 28 6.35 -17.49 -3.81
CA GLU A 28 6.37 -17.88 -5.23
C GLU A 28 5.73 -16.82 -6.14
N HIS A 29 4.59 -16.25 -5.74
CA HIS A 29 3.77 -15.44 -6.63
C HIS A 29 3.85 -13.93 -6.39
N LEU A 30 4.17 -13.47 -5.17
CA LEU A 30 4.24 -12.03 -4.86
C LEU A 30 5.66 -11.51 -4.67
N VAL A 31 6.55 -12.28 -4.03
CA VAL A 31 7.95 -11.84 -3.88
C VAL A 31 8.66 -12.01 -5.22
N THR A 32 8.97 -10.89 -5.87
CA THR A 32 9.44 -10.90 -7.26
C THR A 32 10.81 -11.57 -7.43
N PRO A 33 11.13 -12.12 -8.62
CA PRO A 33 12.42 -12.78 -8.87
C PRO A 33 13.64 -11.93 -8.48
N MET A 34 13.66 -10.63 -8.77
CA MET A 34 14.76 -9.75 -8.36
C MET A 34 14.79 -9.56 -6.84
N THR A 35 13.65 -9.44 -6.18
CA THR A 35 13.59 -9.36 -4.71
C THR A 35 14.15 -10.64 -4.08
N GLN A 36 13.75 -11.81 -4.59
CA GLN A 36 14.30 -13.10 -4.16
C GLN A 36 15.81 -13.19 -4.42
N ALA A 37 16.29 -12.70 -5.57
CA ALA A 37 17.71 -12.69 -5.91
C ALA A 37 18.54 -11.78 -4.98
N ILE A 38 18.02 -10.60 -4.63
CA ILE A 38 18.65 -9.66 -3.67
C ILE A 38 18.76 -10.32 -2.29
N LEU A 39 17.70 -10.96 -1.81
CA LEU A 39 17.70 -11.67 -0.52
C LEU A 39 18.58 -12.93 -0.53
N GLY A 40 18.70 -13.58 -1.69
CA GLY A 40 19.40 -14.84 -1.86
C GLY A 40 18.64 -16.03 -1.27
N ARG A 41 19.29 -17.22 -1.31
CA ARG A 41 18.67 -18.48 -0.88
C ARG A 41 18.12 -18.42 0.55
N ILE A 42 17.01 -19.13 0.78
CA ILE A 42 16.48 -19.38 2.12
C ILE A 42 17.45 -20.30 2.86
N LEU A 43 17.85 -19.90 4.07
CA LEU A 43 18.74 -20.66 4.95
C LEU A 43 17.96 -21.43 6.02
N ARG A 44 16.86 -20.84 6.51
CA ARG A 44 16.04 -21.42 7.59
C ARG A 44 14.64 -20.85 7.52
N LYS A 45 13.63 -21.70 7.75
CA LYS A 45 12.24 -21.30 7.98
C LYS A 45 11.90 -21.60 9.44
N ASP A 46 11.59 -20.58 10.23
CA ASP A 46 11.14 -20.77 11.61
C ASP A 46 9.65 -21.17 11.58
N PRO A 47 9.18 -22.03 12.50
CA PRO A 47 7.76 -22.39 12.57
C PRO A 47 6.91 -21.14 12.88
N PRO A 48 5.68 -21.04 12.35
CA PRO A 48 4.78 -19.93 12.64
C PRO A 48 4.52 -19.79 14.14
N LYS A 49 4.39 -18.54 14.61
CA LYS A 49 4.09 -18.20 16.00
C LYS A 49 2.88 -17.28 16.06
N LEU A 50 2.02 -17.51 17.05
CA LEU A 50 0.96 -16.56 17.38
C LEU A 50 1.57 -15.41 18.20
N MET A 51 1.34 -14.17 17.78
CA MET A 51 1.80 -12.96 18.46
C MET A 51 0.63 -12.12 18.93
N GLU A 52 0.74 -11.60 20.15
CA GLU A 52 -0.24 -10.70 20.79
C GLU A 52 0.36 -9.33 21.15
N THR A 53 1.57 -9.04 20.64
CA THR A 53 2.32 -7.81 20.92
C THR A 53 2.51 -6.95 19.67
N VAL A 54 2.63 -5.64 19.89
CA VAL A 54 3.06 -4.69 18.86
C VAL A 54 4.55 -4.81 18.54
N ALA A 55 5.35 -5.30 19.51
CA ALA A 55 6.79 -5.43 19.36
C ALA A 55 7.08 -6.58 18.40
N GLY A 56 7.67 -6.25 17.24
CA GLY A 56 8.18 -7.23 16.29
C GLY A 56 9.35 -8.03 16.85
N ARG A 57 9.99 -8.83 16.00
CA ARG A 57 11.20 -9.56 16.39
C ARG A 57 12.45 -8.67 16.47
N PHE A 58 12.49 -7.60 15.68
CA PHE A 58 13.61 -6.65 15.58
C PHE A 58 13.06 -5.25 15.22
N PRO A 59 13.86 -4.17 15.37
CA PRO A 59 13.42 -2.82 15.04
C PRO A 59 12.96 -2.69 13.59
N GLY A 60 11.78 -2.11 13.38
CA GLY A 60 11.13 -1.99 12.07
C GLY A 60 10.13 -3.12 11.76
N ASP A 61 10.17 -4.23 12.49
CA ASP A 61 9.24 -5.36 12.35
C ASP A 61 7.99 -5.22 13.25
N GLU A 62 7.71 -4.03 13.76
CA GLU A 62 6.54 -3.79 14.60
C GLU A 62 5.23 -3.91 13.81
N VAL A 63 4.12 -3.99 14.54
CA VAL A 63 2.77 -3.76 14.02
C VAL A 63 2.14 -2.58 14.76
N THR A 64 1.15 -1.95 14.17
CA THR A 64 0.48 -0.78 14.73
C THR A 64 -0.81 -1.16 15.45
N ASN A 65 -1.02 -0.62 16.66
CA ASN A 65 -2.31 -0.72 17.35
C ASN A 65 -3.17 0.52 17.02
N LEU A 66 -3.51 0.71 15.73
CA LEU A 66 -4.21 1.91 15.26
C LEU A 66 -5.60 2.12 15.88
N ASN A 67 -6.23 1.05 16.36
CA ASN A 67 -7.50 1.11 17.08
C ASN A 67 -7.34 1.50 18.57
N ASN A 68 -6.09 1.74 19.02
CA ASN A 68 -5.70 2.16 20.38
C ASN A 68 -6.37 1.38 21.51
N HIS A 69 -6.64 0.09 21.28
CA HIS A 69 -7.26 -0.76 22.28
C HIS A 69 -6.24 -1.20 23.32
N SER A 70 -6.46 -0.82 24.57
CA SER A 70 -5.68 -1.34 25.71
C SER A 70 -6.24 -2.69 26.17
N LEU A 71 -5.38 -3.71 26.22
CA LEU A 71 -5.73 -5.04 26.73
C LEU A 71 -5.26 -5.23 28.19
N TYR A 72 -5.66 -6.34 28.82
CA TYR A 72 -5.18 -6.77 30.15
C TYR A 72 -5.24 -5.69 31.25
N GLY A 73 -6.35 -4.98 31.35
CA GLY A 73 -6.53 -3.94 32.38
C GLY A 73 -5.79 -2.62 32.09
N GLY A 74 -5.52 -2.33 30.82
CA GLY A 74 -4.97 -1.03 30.39
C GLY A 74 -3.50 -1.07 29.96
N GLN A 75 -2.91 -2.25 29.78
CA GLN A 75 -1.49 -2.37 29.43
C GLN A 75 -1.24 -1.97 27.96
N PRO A 76 -0.27 -1.08 27.69
CA PRO A 76 0.16 -0.76 26.34
C PRO A 76 1.01 -1.89 25.74
N GLY A 77 1.22 -1.87 24.42
CA GLY A 77 2.14 -2.79 23.75
C GLY A 77 1.54 -4.14 23.30
N TYR A 78 0.23 -4.33 23.51
CA TYR A 78 -0.51 -5.50 23.05
C TYR A 78 -1.44 -5.14 21.90
N VAL A 79 -1.66 -6.08 20.99
CA VAL A 79 -2.66 -5.96 19.93
C VAL A 79 -3.96 -6.63 20.36
N ARG A 80 -5.10 -5.96 20.10
CA ARG A 80 -6.42 -6.54 20.38
C ARG A 80 -6.66 -7.86 19.66
N PHE A 81 -6.14 -7.97 18.43
CA PHE A 81 -6.32 -9.13 17.56
C PHE A 81 -4.96 -9.80 17.35
N PRO A 82 -4.74 -11.02 17.87
CA PRO A 82 -3.51 -11.75 17.63
C PRO A 82 -3.30 -12.03 16.13
N TYR A 83 -2.04 -12.15 15.73
CA TYR A 83 -1.64 -12.45 14.36
C TYR A 83 -0.62 -13.59 14.32
N LEU A 84 -0.62 -14.34 13.22
CA LEU A 84 0.40 -15.33 12.91
C LEU A 84 1.62 -14.62 12.33
N TYR A 85 2.79 -15.05 12.79
CA TYR A 85 4.09 -14.53 12.41
C TYR A 85 5.00 -15.68 11.97
N SER A 86 5.51 -15.61 10.75
CA SER A 86 6.52 -16.52 10.22
C SER A 86 7.79 -15.76 9.88
N PHE A 87 8.95 -16.34 10.19
CA PHE A 87 10.25 -15.74 9.89
C PHE A 87 11.13 -16.69 9.11
N TRP A 88 11.57 -16.28 7.93
CA TRP A 88 12.49 -17.04 7.10
C TRP A 88 13.81 -16.27 6.99
N LYS A 89 14.91 -16.90 7.44
CA LYS A 89 16.26 -16.35 7.26
C LYS A 89 16.71 -16.59 5.82
N THR A 90 17.21 -15.57 5.16
CA THR A 90 17.84 -15.68 3.83
C THR A 90 19.34 -15.37 3.91
N ARG A 91 20.07 -15.60 2.82
CA ARG A 91 21.52 -15.36 2.76
C ARG A 91 21.89 -13.92 3.10
N ASN A 92 21.14 -12.96 2.56
CA ASN A 92 21.44 -11.53 2.65
C ASN A 92 20.43 -10.78 3.51
N GLY A 93 19.57 -11.46 4.26
CA GLY A 93 18.42 -10.82 4.89
C GLY A 93 17.46 -11.75 5.62
N ALA A 94 16.19 -11.35 5.62
CA ALA A 94 15.08 -12.14 6.12
C ALA A 94 13.78 -11.83 5.36
N VAL A 95 12.84 -12.77 5.43
CA VAL A 95 11.46 -12.59 4.99
C VAL A 95 10.57 -12.81 6.20
N VAL A 96 9.63 -11.90 6.43
CA VAL A 96 8.65 -11.98 7.49
C VAL A 96 7.27 -12.03 6.87
N PHE A 97 6.46 -13.01 7.27
CA PHE A 97 5.05 -13.08 6.92
C PHE A 97 4.24 -12.79 8.18
N LYS A 98 3.26 -11.90 8.06
CA LYS A 98 2.29 -11.61 9.12
C LYS A 98 0.90 -11.83 8.56
N ARG A 99 0.04 -12.49 9.33
CA ARG A 99 -1.32 -12.82 8.88
C ARG A 99 -2.30 -12.70 10.04
N ASP A 100 -3.40 -12.01 9.83
CA ASP A 100 -4.53 -12.01 10.75
C ASP A 100 -5.82 -12.43 10.04
N ARG A 101 -6.97 -12.18 10.68
CA ARG A 101 -8.27 -12.64 10.18
C ARG A 101 -8.72 -11.97 8.87
N LEU A 102 -8.17 -10.81 8.51
CA LEU A 102 -8.56 -10.02 7.33
C LEU A 102 -7.42 -9.79 6.35
N LYS A 103 -6.16 -9.88 6.79
CA LYS A 103 -5.02 -9.43 6.00
C LYS A 103 -3.84 -10.37 6.14
N PHE A 104 -3.05 -10.49 5.08
CA PHE A 104 -1.64 -10.88 5.22
C PHE A 104 -0.73 -9.79 4.67
N GLU A 105 0.50 -9.77 5.17
CA GLU A 105 1.59 -8.98 4.65
C GLU A 105 2.88 -9.80 4.63
N VAL A 106 3.67 -9.63 3.58
CA VAL A 106 5.05 -10.11 3.48
C VAL A 106 6.00 -8.91 3.47
N PHE A 107 7.06 -9.03 4.26
CA PHE A 107 8.11 -8.03 4.41
C PHE A 107 9.46 -8.67 4.11
N CYS A 108 10.19 -8.09 3.18
CA CYS A 108 11.52 -8.54 2.79
C CYS A 108 12.55 -7.54 3.29
N TRP A 109 13.43 -8.00 4.17
CA TRP A 109 14.45 -7.20 4.83
C TRP A 109 15.82 -7.58 4.30
N PHE A 110 16.57 -6.62 3.77
CA PHE A 110 17.96 -6.78 3.36
C PHE A 110 18.91 -6.36 4.49
N GLY A 111 20.01 -7.08 4.68
CA GLY A 111 20.98 -6.82 5.73
C GLY A 111 20.81 -7.69 6.98
N ASP A 112 21.51 -7.30 8.05
CA ASP A 112 21.64 -8.12 9.26
C ASP A 112 20.56 -7.74 10.29
N VAL A 113 19.35 -8.27 10.10
CA VAL A 113 18.19 -8.01 10.98
C VAL A 113 18.45 -8.41 12.44
N ASP A 114 19.24 -9.44 12.69
CA ASP A 114 19.58 -9.91 14.05
C ASP A 114 20.49 -8.92 14.80
N LYS A 115 21.12 -7.99 14.07
CA LYS A 115 21.92 -6.89 14.63
C LYS A 115 21.28 -5.51 14.39
N ASN A 116 19.98 -5.46 14.13
CA ASN A 116 19.24 -4.22 13.90
C ASN A 116 19.79 -3.38 12.73
N ARG A 117 20.33 -4.03 11.71
CA ARG A 117 20.85 -3.42 10.46
C ARG A 117 20.08 -3.91 9.24
N GLY A 118 18.78 -4.15 9.41
CA GLY A 118 17.88 -4.52 8.34
C GLY A 118 17.27 -3.29 7.67
N GLU A 119 17.21 -3.31 6.34
CA GLU A 119 16.48 -2.34 5.53
C GLU A 119 15.29 -3.03 4.88
N LEU A 120 14.08 -2.50 5.04
CA LEU A 120 12.88 -3.01 4.36
C LEU A 120 12.97 -2.66 2.87
N ILE A 121 13.14 -3.67 2.04
CA ILE A 121 13.29 -3.51 0.58
C ILE A 121 12.01 -3.86 -0.18
N PHE A 122 11.12 -4.65 0.40
CA PHE A 122 9.86 -5.00 -0.26
C PHE A 122 8.76 -5.31 0.75
N LYS A 123 7.56 -4.81 0.47
CA LYS A 123 6.33 -5.07 1.23
C LYS A 123 5.22 -5.39 0.24
N ALA A 124 4.45 -6.46 0.48
CA ALA A 124 3.24 -6.75 -0.28
C ALA A 124 2.16 -7.35 0.63
N GLY A 125 0.88 -7.14 0.32
CA GLY A 125 -0.21 -7.71 1.10
C GLY A 125 -1.54 -7.71 0.37
N LEU A 126 -2.45 -8.59 0.80
CA LEU A 126 -3.86 -8.57 0.46
C LEU A 126 -4.69 -8.38 1.73
N ARG A 127 -5.74 -7.57 1.63
CA ARG A 127 -6.71 -7.32 2.70
C ARG A 127 -8.13 -7.56 2.19
N ASP A 128 -8.89 -8.40 2.88
CA ASP A 128 -10.31 -8.60 2.58
C ASP A 128 -11.13 -7.37 2.98
N ARG A 129 -11.89 -6.85 2.02
CA ARG A 129 -12.68 -5.61 2.16
C ARG A 129 -14.11 -5.86 2.66
N ARG A 130 -14.49 -7.09 3.01
CA ARG A 130 -15.88 -7.46 3.37
C ARG A 130 -16.51 -6.63 4.49
N PHE A 131 -15.70 -6.06 5.37
CA PHE A 131 -16.16 -5.30 6.53
C PHE A 131 -15.94 -3.80 6.37
N ASP A 132 -15.42 -3.34 5.24
CA ASP A 132 -15.16 -1.92 5.03
C ASP A 132 -16.43 -1.09 5.18
N GLY A 133 -16.26 0.13 5.71
CA GLY A 133 -17.36 0.98 6.08
C GLY A 133 -18.07 0.58 7.38
N THR A 134 -17.48 -0.35 8.13
CA THR A 134 -17.94 -0.74 9.47
C THR A 134 -16.78 -0.73 10.46
N ILE A 135 -17.10 -0.65 11.76
CA ILE A 135 -16.08 -0.72 12.83
C ILE A 135 -15.24 -2.01 12.74
N GLN A 136 -15.82 -3.11 12.23
CA GLN A 136 -15.12 -4.39 12.09
C GLN A 136 -13.99 -4.36 11.05
N ALA A 137 -13.95 -3.37 10.16
CA ALA A 137 -12.83 -3.18 9.23
C ALA A 137 -11.50 -2.90 9.96
N ASN A 138 -11.59 -2.30 11.15
CA ASN A 138 -10.45 -1.91 11.98
C ASN A 138 -10.05 -2.98 13.02
N ASP A 139 -10.73 -4.12 13.01
CA ASP A 139 -10.42 -5.26 13.87
C ASP A 139 -9.32 -6.13 13.22
N CYS A 140 -8.15 -5.51 13.06
CA CYS A 140 -6.99 -6.02 12.32
C CYS A 140 -5.73 -5.51 13.02
N ALA A 141 -4.75 -6.38 13.27
CA ALA A 141 -3.45 -5.97 13.82
C ALA A 141 -2.51 -5.46 12.74
N LEU A 142 -2.80 -5.76 11.48
CA LEU A 142 -2.03 -5.36 10.31
C LEU A 142 -2.64 -4.12 9.63
N LEU A 143 -3.34 -3.27 10.39
CA LEU A 143 -4.05 -2.12 9.86
C LEU A 143 -3.07 -1.00 9.49
N ASP A 144 -3.04 -0.60 8.22
CA ASP A 144 -2.24 0.56 7.76
C ASP A 144 -3.00 1.88 7.95
N PHE A 145 -4.34 1.84 7.84
CA PHE A 145 -5.22 2.99 7.83
C PHE A 145 -6.64 2.59 8.31
N PRO A 146 -7.43 3.47 8.96
CA PRO A 146 -8.80 3.14 9.34
C PRO A 146 -9.76 3.05 8.13
N TYR A 147 -10.49 1.94 8.00
CA TYR A 147 -11.43 1.66 6.89
C TYR A 147 -12.90 1.59 7.34
N ASP A 148 -13.23 2.22 8.47
CA ASP A 148 -14.55 2.17 9.11
C ASP A 148 -15.56 3.19 8.57
N ASP A 149 -15.16 4.06 7.62
CA ASP A 149 -16.03 5.09 7.08
C ASP A 149 -17.04 4.51 6.05
N PRO A 150 -18.36 4.55 6.34
CA PRO A 150 -19.38 3.90 5.51
C PRO A 150 -19.59 4.57 4.15
N VAL A 151 -19.02 5.76 3.93
CA VAL A 151 -19.10 6.47 2.65
C VAL A 151 -17.81 6.30 1.86
N LEU A 152 -16.66 6.53 2.50
CA LEU A 152 -15.35 6.60 1.83
C LEU A 152 -14.69 5.23 1.64
N SER A 153 -15.00 4.28 2.52
CA SER A 153 -14.42 2.93 2.47
C SER A 153 -15.38 1.86 1.96
N ARG A 154 -16.65 2.18 1.68
CA ARG A 154 -17.66 1.17 1.29
C ARG A 154 -17.16 0.21 0.19
N PRO A 155 -17.48 -1.09 0.27
CA PRO A 155 -17.18 -2.03 -0.81
C PRO A 155 -17.82 -1.59 -2.14
N ILE A 156 -17.12 -1.82 -3.26
CA ILE A 156 -17.60 -1.44 -4.60
C ILE A 156 -18.96 -2.07 -4.92
N LYS A 157 -19.19 -3.32 -4.51
CA LYS A 157 -20.48 -3.96 -4.74
C LYS A 157 -20.83 -4.94 -3.63
N ALA A 158 -22.00 -4.74 -3.02
CA ALA A 158 -22.57 -5.71 -2.12
C ALA A 158 -22.78 -7.07 -2.81
N GLY A 159 -22.37 -8.15 -2.13
CA GLY A 159 -22.53 -9.52 -2.61
C GLY A 159 -21.36 -10.06 -3.45
N LEU A 160 -20.38 -9.21 -3.82
CA LEU A 160 -19.12 -9.66 -4.43
C LEU A 160 -18.00 -9.63 -3.39
N LYS A 161 -17.13 -10.64 -3.43
CA LYS A 161 -15.97 -10.73 -2.54
C LYS A 161 -14.83 -9.90 -3.10
N SER A 162 -14.31 -8.99 -2.30
CA SER A 162 -13.25 -8.07 -2.73
C SER A 162 -12.04 -8.10 -1.81
N VAL A 163 -10.86 -7.96 -2.41
CA VAL A 163 -9.58 -7.78 -1.73
C VAL A 163 -8.84 -6.55 -2.25
N GLU A 164 -8.21 -5.82 -1.34
CA GLU A 164 -7.31 -4.70 -1.63
C GLU A 164 -5.86 -5.20 -1.62
N LEU A 165 -5.10 -4.84 -2.66
CA LEU A 165 -3.66 -5.07 -2.71
C LEU A 165 -2.87 -3.85 -2.22
N SER A 166 -1.72 -4.12 -1.61
CA SER A 166 -0.69 -3.12 -1.35
C SER A 166 0.68 -3.66 -1.74
N VAL A 167 1.53 -2.82 -2.35
CA VAL A 167 2.89 -3.22 -2.76
C VAL A 167 3.86 -2.04 -2.77
N TYR A 168 5.05 -2.29 -2.25
CA TYR A 168 6.18 -1.37 -2.21
C TYR A 168 7.47 -2.16 -2.48
N GLY A 169 8.37 -1.62 -3.30
CA GLY A 169 9.61 -2.30 -3.66
C GLY A 169 10.74 -1.31 -3.95
N PHE A 170 11.81 -1.39 -3.16
CA PHE A 170 12.93 -0.47 -3.18
C PHE A 170 14.29 -1.21 -3.15
N MET A 171 15.23 -0.77 -3.97
CA MET A 171 16.59 -1.30 -3.99
C MET A 171 17.30 -0.95 -2.67
N PRO A 172 18.04 -1.88 -2.07
CA PRO A 172 18.79 -1.62 -0.85
C PRO A 172 19.84 -0.52 -1.04
N GLY A 173 20.09 0.28 0.00
CA GLY A 173 21.09 1.35 0.03
C GLY A 173 20.82 2.46 -1.00
N SER A 174 19.57 2.64 -1.41
CA SER A 174 19.20 3.57 -2.47
C SER A 174 18.20 4.65 -2.05
N ARG A 175 17.92 4.72 -0.75
CA ARG A 175 17.16 5.79 -0.10
C ARG A 175 17.78 7.15 -0.40
N VAL A 176 16.97 8.20 -0.39
CA VAL A 176 17.42 9.57 -0.63
C VAL A 176 18.44 9.99 0.45
N SER A 177 18.13 9.72 1.71
CA SER A 177 18.96 10.08 2.87
C SER A 177 20.31 9.34 2.93
N GLU A 178 20.46 8.21 2.25
CA GLU A 178 21.76 7.49 2.18
C GLU A 178 22.82 8.27 1.37
N GLY A 179 22.40 9.20 0.51
CA GLY A 179 23.32 10.01 -0.30
C GLY A 179 23.86 11.24 0.43
N ASP A 180 22.99 11.97 1.14
CA ASP A 180 23.29 13.30 1.69
C ASP A 180 22.83 13.50 3.15
N GLY A 181 22.24 12.48 3.79
CA GLY A 181 21.73 12.55 5.16
C GLY A 181 20.43 13.35 5.32
N ASP A 182 19.79 13.79 4.23
CA ASP A 182 18.64 14.68 4.29
C ASP A 182 17.31 13.93 4.50
N GLN A 183 17.02 13.67 5.77
CA GLN A 183 15.78 12.99 6.19
C GLN A 183 14.52 13.81 5.88
N GLU A 184 14.61 15.14 5.86
CA GLU A 184 13.46 15.99 5.58
C GLU A 184 13.08 15.93 4.10
N PHE A 185 14.07 16.01 3.22
CA PHE A 185 13.83 15.84 1.79
C PHE A 185 13.34 14.44 1.47
N GLU A 186 13.89 13.40 2.11
CA GLU A 186 13.37 12.05 1.99
C GLU A 186 11.90 11.96 2.42
N SER A 187 11.54 12.54 3.57
CA SER A 187 10.16 12.56 4.08
C SER A 187 9.22 13.29 3.12
N PHE A 188 9.68 14.38 2.50
CA PHE A 188 8.93 15.09 1.47
C PHE A 188 8.71 14.26 0.22
N ILE A 189 9.72 13.51 -0.24
CA ILE A 189 9.54 12.58 -1.37
C ILE A 189 8.55 11.48 -0.98
N GLN A 190 8.64 10.92 0.24
CA GLN A 190 7.78 9.84 0.71
C GLN A 190 6.31 10.25 0.82
N GLN A 191 6.01 11.40 1.42
CA GLN A 191 4.64 11.84 1.66
C GLN A 191 4.49 13.37 1.51
N PRO A 192 4.51 13.90 0.27
CA PRO A 192 4.55 15.34 0.04
C PRO A 192 3.31 16.08 0.55
N PHE A 193 2.16 15.40 0.66
CA PHE A 193 0.92 15.99 1.15
C PHE A 193 1.01 16.45 2.62
N GLN A 194 1.93 15.91 3.43
CA GLN A 194 2.17 16.35 4.82
C GLN A 194 2.88 17.72 4.91
N PHE A 195 3.25 18.30 3.78
CA PHE A 195 3.93 19.59 3.70
C PHE A 195 3.00 20.69 3.16
N LEU A 196 1.74 20.37 2.83
CA LEU A 196 0.77 21.36 2.30
C LEU A 196 0.44 22.46 3.31
N ASP A 197 0.64 22.20 4.61
CA ASP A 197 0.48 23.16 5.71
C ASP A 197 1.63 24.20 5.76
N ARG A 198 2.74 23.95 5.08
CA ARG A 198 3.96 24.77 5.07
C ARG A 198 4.36 25.08 3.63
N PRO A 199 3.61 25.94 2.93
CA PRO A 199 3.66 26.02 1.47
C PRO A 199 4.99 26.55 0.91
N GLU A 200 5.68 27.45 1.61
CA GLU A 200 7.03 27.91 1.20
C GLU A 200 8.06 26.78 1.27
N LYS A 201 7.97 25.95 2.32
CA LYS A 201 8.81 24.78 2.51
C LYS A 201 8.50 23.71 1.48
N PHE A 202 7.22 23.46 1.22
CA PHE A 202 6.77 22.61 0.13
C PHE A 202 7.42 23.03 -1.19
N MET A 203 7.34 24.32 -1.55
CA MET A 203 7.91 24.81 -2.81
C MET A 203 9.43 24.68 -2.86
N THR A 204 10.11 24.90 -1.74
CA THR A 204 11.57 24.70 -1.65
C THR A 204 11.95 23.24 -1.95
N LEU A 205 11.29 22.28 -1.30
CA LEU A 205 11.56 20.86 -1.49
C LEU A 205 11.06 20.35 -2.85
N PHE A 206 9.93 20.84 -3.33
CA PHE A 206 9.40 20.58 -4.67
C PHE A 206 10.39 21.01 -5.76
N ASN A 207 10.94 22.21 -5.67
CA ASN A 207 11.91 22.71 -6.66
C ASN A 207 13.18 21.84 -6.73
N ARG A 208 13.57 21.22 -5.61
CA ARG A 208 14.65 20.22 -5.59
C ARG A 208 14.19 18.88 -6.19
N ALA A 209 13.02 18.38 -5.82
CA ALA A 209 12.44 17.15 -6.36
C ALA A 209 12.21 17.22 -7.88
N TRP A 210 11.77 18.38 -8.38
CA TRP A 210 11.50 18.67 -9.79
C TRP A 210 12.73 18.50 -10.69
N LYS A 211 13.92 18.82 -10.17
CA LYS A 211 15.22 18.64 -10.85
C LYS A 211 15.75 17.21 -10.69
N GLY A 212 15.14 16.41 -9.82
CA GLY A 212 15.53 15.05 -9.50
C GLY A 212 14.93 14.01 -10.45
N ARG A 213 15.16 12.73 -10.11
CA ARG A 213 14.65 11.56 -10.86
C ARG A 213 13.64 10.72 -10.06
N ARG A 214 13.15 11.23 -8.93
CA ARG A 214 12.20 10.54 -8.06
C ARG A 214 10.79 11.03 -8.33
N ALA A 215 9.84 10.11 -8.44
CA ALA A 215 8.42 10.44 -8.33
C ALA A 215 8.04 10.69 -6.84
N PRO A 216 6.90 11.35 -6.55
CA PRO A 216 6.35 11.34 -5.20
C PRO A 216 6.06 9.88 -4.76
N GLY A 217 6.27 9.58 -3.48
CA GLY A 217 6.24 8.24 -2.90
C GLY A 217 7.50 7.39 -3.14
N GLN A 218 8.42 7.85 -4.00
CA GLN A 218 9.59 7.09 -4.45
C GLN A 218 10.88 7.52 -3.72
N TYR A 219 10.90 7.34 -2.40
CA TYR A 219 12.02 7.75 -1.55
C TYR A 219 13.29 6.87 -1.70
N ALA A 220 13.22 5.78 -2.45
CA ALA A 220 14.35 4.92 -2.83
C ALA A 220 14.23 4.45 -4.30
N LYS A 221 15.29 3.86 -4.90
CA LYS A 221 15.21 3.32 -6.29
C LYS A 221 14.26 2.14 -6.31
N PRO A 222 13.40 2.00 -7.34
CA PRO A 222 12.46 0.89 -7.37
C PRO A 222 13.21 -0.40 -7.71
N ILE A 223 12.75 -1.53 -7.20
CA ILE A 223 13.16 -2.85 -7.71
C ILE A 223 12.50 -3.01 -9.08
N ALA A 224 13.29 -3.27 -10.12
CA ALA A 224 12.86 -3.04 -11.50
C ALA A 224 11.70 -3.95 -11.95
N ASP A 225 11.68 -5.22 -11.52
CA ASP A 225 10.65 -6.18 -11.94
C ASP A 225 9.33 -6.05 -11.18
N VAL A 226 9.28 -5.28 -10.08
CA VAL A 226 8.07 -5.18 -9.24
C VAL A 226 6.87 -4.68 -10.04
N SER A 227 7.03 -3.62 -10.84
CA SER A 227 5.93 -3.10 -11.66
C SER A 227 5.49 -4.04 -12.76
N ASP A 228 6.34 -4.98 -13.16
CA ASP A 228 6.13 -5.77 -14.36
C ASP A 228 5.42 -7.09 -14.03
N VAL A 229 5.63 -7.64 -12.83
CA VAL A 229 5.14 -8.99 -12.48
C VAL A 229 4.17 -9.05 -11.31
N VAL A 230 4.22 -8.08 -10.38
CA VAL A 230 3.56 -8.26 -9.07
C VAL A 230 2.03 -8.29 -9.16
N LEU A 231 1.43 -7.51 -10.07
CA LEU A 231 -0.03 -7.48 -10.23
C LEU A 231 -0.58 -8.82 -10.70
N ALA A 232 0.10 -9.49 -11.64
CA ALA A 232 -0.29 -10.84 -12.07
C ALA A 232 -0.26 -11.86 -10.92
N GLY A 233 0.71 -11.72 -10.00
CA GLY A 233 0.77 -12.51 -8.77
C GLY A 233 -0.44 -12.30 -7.87
N PHE A 234 -0.84 -11.04 -7.65
CA PHE A 234 -2.03 -10.71 -6.87
C PHE A 234 -3.31 -11.22 -7.54
N GLU A 235 -3.45 -11.04 -8.85
CA GLU A 235 -4.60 -11.50 -9.64
C GLU A 235 -4.76 -13.02 -9.51
N LYS A 236 -3.66 -13.76 -9.66
CA LYS A 236 -3.64 -15.22 -9.47
C LYS A 236 -4.12 -15.61 -8.07
N LEU A 237 -3.47 -15.08 -7.03
CA LEU A 237 -3.82 -15.44 -5.64
C LEU A 237 -5.27 -15.06 -5.31
N ALA A 238 -5.73 -13.88 -5.70
CA ALA A 238 -7.10 -13.46 -5.46
C ALA A 238 -8.11 -14.38 -6.17
N ALA A 239 -7.84 -14.78 -7.41
CA ALA A 239 -8.69 -15.69 -8.17
C ALA A 239 -8.70 -17.10 -7.57
N ASP A 240 -7.54 -17.66 -7.24
CA ASP A 240 -7.40 -19.02 -6.68
C ASP A 240 -8.14 -19.15 -5.35
N TYR A 241 -8.19 -18.08 -4.56
CA TYR A 241 -8.90 -18.03 -3.29
C TYR A 241 -10.38 -17.58 -3.41
N GLY A 242 -10.87 -17.40 -4.64
CA GLY A 242 -12.29 -17.20 -4.93
C GLY A 242 -12.79 -15.80 -4.59
N PHE A 243 -11.94 -14.78 -4.74
CA PHE A 243 -12.36 -13.38 -4.75
C PHE A 243 -12.89 -13.00 -6.13
N ASP A 244 -13.90 -12.14 -6.15
CA ASP A 244 -14.55 -11.66 -7.37
C ASP A 244 -13.85 -10.43 -7.94
N ILE A 245 -13.25 -9.62 -7.06
CA ILE A 245 -12.68 -8.31 -7.38
C ILE A 245 -11.33 -8.17 -6.68
N LEU A 246 -10.34 -7.69 -7.43
CA LEU A 246 -9.07 -7.21 -6.89
C LEU A 246 -9.02 -5.69 -6.99
N GLU A 247 -8.70 -5.01 -5.90
CA GLU A 247 -8.75 -3.56 -5.77
C GLU A 247 -7.39 -2.96 -5.43
N ALA A 248 -7.20 -1.70 -5.82
CA ALA A 248 -6.02 -0.91 -5.49
C ALA A 248 -6.42 0.53 -5.16
N ALA A 249 -5.73 1.13 -4.18
CA ALA A 249 -5.89 2.52 -3.77
C ALA A 249 -4.62 3.36 -4.06
N PRO A 250 -4.31 3.65 -5.34
CA PRO A 250 -3.04 4.28 -5.71
C PRO A 250 -2.93 5.73 -5.22
N SER A 251 -1.88 6.00 -4.44
CA SER A 251 -1.66 7.32 -3.82
C SER A 251 -1.13 8.40 -4.74
N HIS A 252 -0.63 8.04 -5.92
CA HIS A 252 0.00 8.99 -6.85
C HIS A 252 -0.38 8.69 -8.30
N TYR A 253 -0.40 9.73 -9.13
CA TYR A 253 -0.82 9.66 -10.54
C TYR A 253 -0.08 8.58 -11.33
N HIS A 254 1.24 8.47 -11.19
CA HIS A 254 2.02 7.46 -11.92
C HIS A 254 1.72 6.02 -11.49
N VAL A 255 1.26 5.80 -10.24
CA VAL A 255 0.82 4.50 -9.72
C VAL A 255 -0.57 4.18 -10.26
N ALA A 256 -1.48 5.17 -10.21
CA ALA A 256 -2.81 5.01 -10.78
C ALA A 256 -2.75 4.69 -12.28
N LYS A 257 -1.88 5.38 -13.02
CA LYS A 257 -1.63 5.07 -14.44
C LYS A 257 -1.11 3.65 -14.64
N TRP A 258 -0.15 3.20 -13.83
CA TRP A 258 0.38 1.84 -13.90
C TRP A 258 -0.71 0.79 -13.67
N VAL A 259 -1.57 0.99 -12.67
CA VAL A 259 -2.68 0.09 -12.36
C VAL A 259 -3.72 0.08 -13.49
N LEU A 260 -4.08 1.25 -14.04
CA LEU A 260 -4.99 1.36 -15.20
C LEU A 260 -4.42 0.72 -16.47
N ASP A 261 -3.12 0.86 -16.72
CA ASP A 261 -2.43 0.21 -17.84
C ASP A 261 -2.44 -1.33 -17.72
N ASN A 262 -2.82 -1.88 -16.55
CA ASN A 262 -3.00 -3.31 -16.25
C ASN A 262 -4.49 -3.72 -16.16
N GLU A 263 -5.36 -3.05 -16.92
CA GLU A 263 -6.78 -3.39 -17.11
C GLU A 263 -7.70 -3.14 -15.90
N TYR A 264 -7.21 -2.43 -14.89
CA TYR A 264 -8.05 -1.94 -13.82
C TYR A 264 -8.95 -0.80 -14.31
N GLN A 265 -10.04 -0.58 -13.60
CA GLN A 265 -11.07 0.41 -13.91
C GLN A 265 -11.36 1.26 -12.68
N PHE A 266 -11.81 2.49 -12.90
CA PHE A 266 -12.30 3.34 -11.81
C PHE A 266 -13.56 2.75 -11.20
N ALA A 267 -13.60 2.68 -9.86
CA ALA A 267 -14.80 2.32 -9.12
C ALA A 267 -15.90 3.39 -9.24
N TYR A 268 -15.50 4.67 -9.25
CA TYR A 268 -16.39 5.84 -9.20
C TYR A 268 -16.17 6.77 -10.40
N GLU A 269 -17.26 7.27 -10.98
CA GLU A 269 -17.20 8.18 -12.14
C GLU A 269 -16.54 9.53 -11.81
N GLU A 270 -16.66 10.02 -10.57
CA GLU A 270 -16.01 11.28 -10.18
C GLU A 270 -14.48 11.16 -10.18
N ASP A 271 -13.94 10.01 -9.78
CA ASP A 271 -12.50 9.74 -9.79
C ASP A 271 -11.99 9.59 -11.23
N ARG A 272 -12.77 8.93 -12.11
CA ARG A 272 -12.49 8.87 -13.56
C ARG A 272 -12.43 10.27 -14.16
N THR A 273 -13.42 11.12 -13.85
CA THR A 273 -13.50 12.50 -14.33
C THR A 273 -12.30 13.33 -13.84
N THR A 274 -11.97 13.20 -12.55
CA THR A 274 -10.82 13.88 -11.94
C THR A 274 -9.51 13.46 -12.58
N PHE A 275 -9.29 12.16 -12.77
CA PHE A 275 -8.10 11.64 -13.45
C PHE A 275 -8.03 12.11 -14.91
N GLY A 276 -9.15 12.12 -15.63
CA GLY A 276 -9.24 12.65 -16.99
C GLY A 276 -8.86 14.13 -17.07
N ALA A 277 -9.28 14.95 -16.10
CA ALA A 277 -8.89 16.35 -16.02
C ALA A 277 -7.37 16.52 -15.80
N PHE A 278 -6.77 15.72 -14.91
CA PHE A 278 -5.30 15.68 -14.75
C PHE A 278 -4.61 15.28 -16.06
N HIS A 279 -5.06 14.22 -16.70
CA HIS A 279 -4.50 13.73 -17.95
C HIS A 279 -4.53 14.81 -19.05
N ASN A 280 -5.70 15.42 -19.28
CA ASN A 280 -5.86 16.48 -20.28
C ASN A 280 -5.00 17.71 -19.98
N GLY A 281 -4.88 18.08 -18.70
CA GLY A 281 -4.02 19.18 -18.27
C GLY A 281 -2.53 18.91 -18.54
N LEU A 282 -2.05 17.70 -18.24
CA LEU A 282 -0.68 17.28 -18.53
C LEU A 282 -0.40 17.23 -20.03
N GLU A 283 -1.37 16.77 -20.82
CA GLU A 283 -1.29 16.77 -22.29
C GLU A 283 -1.21 18.18 -22.87
N LYS A 284 -1.94 19.13 -22.28
CA LYS A 284 -1.83 20.54 -22.64
C LYS A 284 -0.43 21.10 -22.34
N ILE A 285 0.15 20.81 -21.17
CA ILE A 285 1.54 21.21 -20.85
C ILE A 285 2.52 20.61 -21.87
N ARG A 286 2.36 19.33 -22.20
CA ARG A 286 3.18 18.64 -23.21
C ARG A 286 3.13 19.33 -24.56
N SER A 287 1.96 19.85 -24.96
CA SER A 287 1.78 20.56 -26.23
C SER A 287 2.45 21.94 -26.28
N THR A 288 2.77 22.55 -25.13
CA THR A 288 3.35 23.91 -25.06
C THR A 288 4.88 23.97 -25.10
N GLY A 289 5.57 22.82 -25.08
CA GLY A 289 7.04 22.74 -25.09
C GLY A 289 7.57 21.73 -24.07
N THR A 290 8.74 21.14 -24.37
CA THR A 290 9.45 20.02 -23.69
C THR A 290 8.57 19.06 -22.85
N PRO A 291 8.33 17.83 -23.34
CA PRO A 291 7.52 16.85 -22.63
C PRO A 291 8.01 16.59 -21.19
N LEU A 292 7.07 16.63 -20.24
CA LEU A 292 7.33 16.25 -18.85
C LEU A 292 7.69 14.75 -18.78
N THR A 293 8.71 14.41 -17.98
CA THR A 293 8.99 13.01 -17.63
C THR A 293 7.82 12.43 -16.83
N ARG A 294 7.70 11.10 -16.76
CA ARG A 294 6.67 10.42 -15.95
C ARG A 294 6.67 10.87 -14.49
N GLN A 295 7.87 11.08 -13.92
CA GLN A 295 8.05 11.57 -12.56
C GLN A 295 7.53 13.00 -12.41
N GLN A 296 7.89 13.88 -13.35
CA GLN A 296 7.44 15.27 -13.35
C GLN A 296 5.92 15.38 -13.51
N GLN A 297 5.29 14.58 -14.36
CA GLN A 297 3.83 14.53 -14.48
C GLN A 297 3.18 14.24 -13.12
N SER A 298 3.69 13.25 -12.39
CA SER A 298 3.16 12.92 -11.07
C SER A 298 3.39 14.04 -10.05
N TRP A 299 4.51 14.77 -10.13
CA TRP A 299 4.76 15.94 -9.29
C TRP A 299 3.82 17.10 -9.59
N VAL A 300 3.51 17.35 -10.87
CA VAL A 300 2.49 18.35 -11.27
C VAL A 300 1.15 18.03 -10.64
N CYS A 301 0.74 16.75 -10.58
CA CYS A 301 -0.51 16.35 -9.93
C CYS A 301 -0.52 16.66 -8.44
N VAL A 302 0.56 16.37 -7.71
CA VAL A 302 0.69 16.70 -6.27
C VAL A 302 0.63 18.21 -6.06
N LEU A 303 1.29 18.98 -6.91
CA LEU A 303 1.37 20.44 -6.82
C LEU A 303 -0.01 21.12 -6.87
N GLN A 304 -1.00 20.53 -7.54
CA GLN A 304 -2.34 21.14 -7.63
C GLN A 304 -3.07 21.22 -6.27
N SER A 305 -2.63 20.45 -5.27
CA SER A 305 -3.18 20.50 -3.91
C SER A 305 -2.62 21.66 -3.08
N LEU A 306 -1.57 22.35 -3.54
CA LEU A 306 -0.92 23.44 -2.80
C LEU A 306 -1.82 24.69 -2.70
N LYS A 307 -1.82 25.32 -1.52
CA LYS A 307 -2.47 26.61 -1.24
C LYS A 307 -1.47 27.58 -0.59
N PRO A 308 -1.54 28.89 -0.88
CA PRO A 308 -2.39 29.54 -1.89
C PRO A 308 -1.97 29.17 -3.33
N VAL A 309 -2.91 29.22 -4.29
CA VAL A 309 -2.73 28.69 -5.67
C VAL A 309 -1.66 29.49 -6.44
N GLU A 310 -1.44 30.72 -6.04
CA GLU A 310 -0.47 31.67 -6.59
C GLU A 310 0.98 31.15 -6.48
N LEU A 311 1.27 30.26 -5.53
CA LEU A 311 2.57 29.62 -5.40
C LEU A 311 2.84 28.55 -6.45
N THR A 312 1.79 28.05 -7.12
CA THR A 312 1.93 27.11 -8.24
C THR A 312 2.34 27.88 -9.49
N PRO A 313 3.49 27.56 -10.12
CA PRO A 313 3.92 28.16 -11.38
C PRO A 313 2.82 28.06 -12.44
N SER A 314 2.60 29.14 -13.19
CA SER A 314 1.47 29.26 -14.11
C SER A 314 1.52 28.21 -15.23
N GLU A 315 2.72 27.85 -15.65
CA GLU A 315 3.00 26.81 -16.65
C GLU A 315 2.71 25.38 -16.17
N LEU A 316 2.61 25.16 -14.85
CA LEU A 316 2.28 23.85 -14.26
C LEU A 316 0.86 23.79 -13.69
N ARG A 317 0.07 24.87 -13.82
CA ARG A 317 -1.26 24.97 -13.23
C ARG A 317 -2.31 24.30 -14.13
N LEU A 318 -3.07 23.36 -13.56
CA LEU A 318 -4.09 22.59 -14.29
C LEU A 318 -5.52 23.13 -14.11
N ALA A 319 -5.69 24.20 -13.32
CA ALA A 319 -6.94 24.97 -13.18
C ALA A 319 -8.18 24.14 -12.79
N GLY A 320 -8.10 23.38 -11.69
CA GLY A 320 -9.31 22.76 -11.12
C GLY A 320 -9.09 21.46 -10.34
N PRO A 321 -8.39 20.44 -10.87
CA PRO A 321 -8.40 19.12 -10.26
C PRO A 321 -7.51 19.08 -9.00
N ILE A 322 -7.98 18.40 -7.97
CA ILE A 322 -7.24 18.09 -6.74
C ILE A 322 -7.08 16.57 -6.69
N TRP A 323 -5.88 16.11 -6.33
CA TRP A 323 -5.63 14.68 -6.26
C TRP A 323 -6.44 14.04 -5.12
N PRO A 324 -7.22 12.99 -5.38
CA PRO A 324 -8.23 12.49 -4.42
C PRO A 324 -7.70 11.58 -3.31
N GLN A 325 -6.50 10.99 -3.44
CA GLN A 325 -5.89 10.10 -2.43
C GLN A 325 -4.57 10.68 -1.94
N ASP A 326 -4.58 11.32 -0.77
CA ASP A 326 -3.43 12.01 -0.19
C ASP A 326 -2.69 11.19 0.88
N ASN A 327 -3.17 9.97 1.20
CA ASN A 327 -2.69 9.13 2.31
C ASN A 327 -2.70 9.84 3.68
N ILE A 328 -3.51 10.88 3.83
CA ILE A 328 -3.68 11.63 5.10
C ILE A 328 -5.15 11.59 5.49
N SER A 329 -6.03 11.93 4.55
CA SER A 329 -7.48 11.84 4.69
C SER A 329 -7.98 10.41 4.49
N LYS A 330 -9.24 10.15 4.86
CA LYS A 330 -9.90 8.85 4.62
C LYS A 330 -10.33 8.65 3.16
N ARG A 331 -10.18 9.65 2.28
CA ARG A 331 -10.62 9.55 0.89
C ARG A 331 -9.61 8.71 0.11
N CYS A 332 -10.08 7.62 -0.49
CA CYS A 332 -9.27 6.78 -1.36
C CYS A 332 -9.76 6.89 -2.81
N LEU A 333 -8.82 6.85 -3.76
CA LEU A 333 -9.12 6.62 -5.17
C LEU A 333 -9.18 5.11 -5.38
N TRP A 334 -10.36 4.56 -5.62
CA TRP A 334 -10.53 3.11 -5.75
C TRP A 334 -10.50 2.69 -7.22
N LEU A 335 -9.54 1.84 -7.56
CA LEU A 335 -9.47 1.13 -8.83
C LEU A 335 -9.74 -0.36 -8.58
N TYR A 336 -10.34 -1.03 -9.55
CA TYR A 336 -10.63 -2.45 -9.45
C TYR A 336 -10.44 -3.21 -10.76
N LYS A 337 -10.12 -4.50 -10.63
CA LYS A 337 -10.10 -5.46 -11.73
C LYS A 337 -11.08 -6.59 -11.40
N PRO A 338 -12.08 -6.85 -12.26
CA PRO A 338 -12.98 -7.99 -12.09
C PRO A 338 -12.27 -9.30 -12.41
N LEU A 339 -12.35 -10.27 -11.51
CA LEU A 339 -11.72 -11.59 -11.66
C LEU A 339 -12.71 -12.66 -12.13
N THR A 340 -14.00 -12.51 -11.80
CA THR A 340 -15.07 -13.45 -12.16
C THR A 340 -16.04 -12.89 -13.21
N GLU A 341 -16.76 -13.77 -13.91
CA GLU A 341 -17.81 -13.35 -14.86
C GLU A 341 -18.94 -12.55 -14.21
N ALA A 342 -19.20 -12.79 -12.92
CA ALA A 342 -20.16 -12.00 -12.15
C ALA A 342 -19.64 -10.56 -11.95
N ALA A 343 -18.36 -10.40 -11.59
CA ALA A 343 -17.74 -9.09 -11.43
C ALA A 343 -17.55 -8.35 -12.76
N LYS A 344 -17.31 -9.03 -13.88
CA LYS A 344 -17.19 -8.39 -15.21
C LYS A 344 -18.47 -7.66 -15.65
N LYS A 345 -19.62 -8.00 -15.07
CA LYS A 345 -20.91 -7.32 -15.33
C LYS A 345 -21.11 -6.05 -14.50
N LEU A 346 -20.15 -5.71 -13.63
CA LEU A 346 -20.17 -4.45 -12.90
C LEU A 346 -20.12 -3.27 -13.87
N LYS A 347 -20.97 -2.28 -13.59
CA LYS A 347 -20.86 -0.94 -14.17
C LYS A 347 -20.21 -0.06 -13.12
N ALA A 348 -19.44 0.94 -13.55
CA ALA A 348 -18.92 1.97 -12.65
C ALA A 348 -20.07 2.59 -11.83
N LEU A 349 -19.79 2.89 -10.56
CA LEU A 349 -20.75 3.45 -9.60
C LEU A 349 -20.96 4.95 -9.77
#